data_AF-A0A2V9J5W2-F1
#
_entry.id   AF-A0A2V9J5W2-F1
#
_cell.length_a   1.000
_cell.length_b   1.000
_cell.length_c   1.000
_cell.angle_alpha   90.00
_cell.angle_beta   90.00
_cell.angle_gamma   90.00
#
_symmetry.space_group_name_H-M   'P 1'
#
loop_
_entity.id
_entity.type
_entity.pdbx_description
1 polymer ?
#
loop_
_entity_poly.entity_id
_entity_poly.type
_entity_poly.pdbx_seq_one_letter_code
_entity_poly.pdbx_strand_id
1 'polypeptide(L)'
;MNLDSLAKQANVKPSEAKMLHQRPAMIQELWWQRPLGSPSPEADPVREVVFSFYNGELFRMVVNYDRYRTEGLTDEDMIGAISAKYGVATRPPAEIVSFSSSRVYNDSEKVLARWEDAQYSFSLFRFAYRPTFGMVLFSKRLDALAQAAVVEAIRLDEQEAPQREIELQKKLDEEPGPLREGHFGEQNDLSLLTMGDPVVISRPRTDNREDRLN
;
A
#
# COMPACT_ATOMS: atom_id res chain seq x y z
N MET A 1 -6.19 -1.04 21.18
CA MET A 1 -4.93 -0.25 21.06
C MET A 1 -5.14 0.83 20.02
N ASN A 2 -4.68 2.07 20.23
CA ASN A 2 -4.87 3.18 19.30
C ASN A 2 -3.59 3.52 18.51
N LEU A 3 -3.72 4.34 17.47
CA LEU A 3 -2.63 4.73 16.57
C LEU A 3 -1.43 5.34 17.31
N ASP A 4 -1.65 6.32 18.17
CA ASP A 4 -0.56 7.01 18.88
C ASP A 4 0.24 6.08 19.79
N SER A 5 -0.44 5.18 20.50
CA SER A 5 0.21 4.22 21.40
C SER A 5 1.02 3.19 20.61
N LEU A 6 0.47 2.70 19.50
CA LEU A 6 1.17 1.75 18.64
C LEU A 6 2.36 2.39 17.93
N ALA A 7 2.20 3.61 17.41
CA ALA A 7 3.26 4.36 16.74
C ALA A 7 4.47 4.60 17.67
N LYS A 8 4.20 4.97 18.93
CA LYS A 8 5.25 5.08 19.97
C LYS A 8 5.97 3.75 20.20
N GLN A 9 5.22 2.64 20.30
CA GLN A 9 5.81 1.31 20.53
C GLN A 9 6.64 0.82 19.34
N ALA A 10 6.17 1.10 18.12
CA ALA A 10 6.85 0.74 16.88
C ALA A 10 7.96 1.72 16.48
N ASN A 11 8.16 2.80 17.25
CA ASN A 11 9.10 3.89 16.98
C ASN A 11 8.93 4.50 15.58
N VAL A 12 7.67 4.72 15.19
CA VAL A 12 7.26 5.38 13.93
C VAL A 12 6.38 6.58 14.25
N LYS A 13 6.27 7.54 13.33
CA LYS A 13 5.42 8.72 13.57
C LYS A 13 3.96 8.38 13.25
N PRO A 14 2.98 8.82 14.06
CA PRO A 14 1.55 8.68 13.73
C PRO A 14 1.18 9.31 12.38
N SER A 15 1.91 10.36 11.96
CA SER A 15 1.73 11.04 10.67
C SER A 15 2.11 10.19 9.45
N GLU A 16 2.81 9.07 9.64
CA GLU A 16 3.14 8.13 8.57
C GLU A 16 1.97 7.18 8.26
N ALA A 17 0.89 7.21 9.06
CA ALA A 17 -0.32 6.45 8.79
C ALA A 17 -1.03 6.99 7.54
N LYS A 18 -1.17 6.15 6.53
CA LYS A 18 -1.91 6.44 5.30
C LYS A 18 -3.40 6.33 5.57
N MET A 19 -4.16 7.39 5.27
CA MET A 19 -5.62 7.33 5.26
C MET A 19 -6.09 6.63 3.99
N LEU A 20 -6.90 5.58 4.14
CA LEU A 20 -7.50 4.84 3.02
C LEU A 20 -8.92 5.33 2.74
N HIS A 21 -9.73 5.49 3.79
CA HIS A 21 -11.10 5.99 3.69
C HIS A 21 -11.38 6.93 4.86
N GLN A 22 -12.24 7.93 4.63
CA GLN A 22 -12.72 8.85 5.67
C GLN A 22 -14.24 8.76 5.88
N ARG A 23 -14.96 8.17 4.93
CA ARG A 23 -16.42 8.00 4.94
C ARG A 23 -16.77 6.59 4.47
N PRO A 24 -17.71 5.88 5.13
CA PRO A 24 -18.46 6.30 6.32
C PRO A 24 -17.65 6.26 7.62
N ALA A 25 -16.51 5.57 7.63
CA ALA A 25 -15.62 5.48 8.79
C ALA A 25 -14.18 5.76 8.36
N MET A 26 -13.36 6.15 9.34
CA MET A 26 -11.95 6.42 9.11
C MET A 26 -11.16 5.12 9.12
N ILE A 27 -10.62 4.73 7.97
CA ILE A 27 -9.73 3.58 7.80
C ILE A 27 -8.32 4.09 7.53
N GLN A 28 -7.36 3.63 8.33
CA GLN A 28 -5.96 4.00 8.17
C GLN A 28 -5.06 2.79 8.22
N GLU A 29 -3.91 2.88 7.56
CA GLU A 29 -2.85 1.90 7.65
C GLU A 29 -1.53 2.54 8.02
N LEU A 30 -0.82 1.92 8.95
CA LEU A 30 0.54 2.29 9.33
C LEU A 30 1.48 1.16 8.93
N TRP A 31 2.47 1.50 8.13
CA TRP A 31 3.46 0.56 7.63
C TRP A 31 4.71 0.65 8.50
N TRP A 32 5.10 -0.47 9.08
CA TRP A 32 6.33 -0.60 9.83
C TRP A 32 7.25 -1.58 9.11
N GLN A 33 8.53 -1.23 9.06
CA GLN A 33 9.57 -2.07 8.50
C GLN A 33 10.80 -2.02 9.41
N ARG A 34 11.49 -3.14 9.51
CA ARG A 34 12.75 -3.18 10.25
C ARG A 34 13.79 -2.25 9.56
N PRO A 35 14.50 -1.40 10.30
CA PRO A 35 15.52 -0.55 9.70
C PRO A 35 16.68 -1.36 9.11
N LEU A 36 17.11 -1.00 7.90
CA LEU A 36 18.24 -1.60 7.20
C LEU A 36 19.54 -1.38 7.99
N GLY A 37 20.37 -2.43 8.11
CA GLY A 37 21.66 -2.34 8.80
C GLY A 37 21.58 -2.36 10.33
N SER A 38 20.39 -2.59 10.91
CA SER A 38 20.26 -2.79 12.37
C SER A 38 21.08 -4.02 12.78
N PRO A 39 22.12 -3.88 13.61
CA PRO A 39 23.02 -4.98 13.95
C PRO A 39 22.40 -5.94 14.96
N SER A 40 21.07 -5.91 15.21
CA SER A 40 20.44 -6.79 16.19
C SER A 40 20.58 -8.25 15.75
N PRO A 41 21.46 -9.04 16.39
CA PRO A 41 21.67 -10.44 16.09
C PRO A 41 20.57 -11.31 16.75
N GLU A 42 19.68 -10.72 17.53
CA GLU A 42 18.75 -11.46 18.37
C GLU A 42 17.36 -11.59 17.73
N ALA A 43 17.13 -12.82 17.27
CA ALA A 43 15.89 -13.59 17.44
C ALA A 43 14.59 -13.12 16.76
N ASP A 44 14.39 -11.86 16.40
CA ASP A 44 13.14 -11.46 15.75
C ASP A 44 13.18 -11.81 14.25
N PRO A 45 12.29 -12.67 13.72
CA PRO A 45 12.19 -12.94 12.29
C PRO A 45 11.29 -11.94 11.56
N VAL A 46 10.62 -10.99 12.23
CA VAL A 46 9.65 -10.07 11.61
C VAL A 46 10.34 -8.99 10.77
N ARG A 47 10.07 -8.98 9.47
CA ARG A 47 10.63 -8.03 8.50
C ARG A 47 9.79 -6.75 8.41
N GLU A 48 8.49 -6.93 8.23
CA GLU A 48 7.53 -5.87 7.93
C GLU A 48 6.21 -6.17 8.67
N VAL A 49 5.52 -5.12 9.10
CA VAL A 49 4.18 -5.22 9.70
C VAL A 49 3.31 -4.10 9.15
N VAL A 50 2.12 -4.45 8.69
CA VAL A 50 1.07 -3.49 8.34
C VAL A 50 0.01 -3.50 9.43
N PHE A 51 -0.21 -2.34 10.05
CA PHE A 51 -1.23 -2.14 11.07
C PHE A 51 -2.43 -1.41 10.46
N SER A 52 -3.64 -1.98 10.58
CA SER A 52 -4.86 -1.37 10.05
C SER A 52 -5.77 -0.91 11.19
N PHE A 53 -6.29 0.31 11.06
CA PHE A 53 -7.09 1.00 12.07
C PHE A 53 -8.48 1.35 11.56
N TYR A 54 -9.47 1.20 12.44
CA TYR A 54 -10.86 1.57 12.26
C TYR A 54 -11.20 2.63 13.30
N ASN A 55 -11.50 3.86 12.86
CA ASN A 55 -11.71 5.02 13.73
C ASN A 55 -10.60 5.21 14.77
N GLY A 56 -9.34 4.97 14.36
CA GLY A 56 -8.16 5.10 15.21
C GLY A 56 -7.87 3.89 16.12
N GLU A 57 -8.72 2.87 16.10
CA GLU A 57 -8.52 1.62 16.86
C GLU A 57 -7.94 0.51 15.98
N LEU A 58 -6.89 -0.16 16.45
CA LEU A 58 -6.24 -1.26 15.75
C LEU A 58 -7.20 -2.45 15.63
N PHE A 59 -7.54 -2.83 14.40
CA PHE A 59 -8.40 -3.98 14.13
C PHE A 59 -7.67 -5.14 13.47
N ARG A 60 -6.59 -4.89 12.74
CA ARG A 60 -5.82 -5.91 12.01
C ARG A 60 -4.33 -5.61 11.98
N MET A 61 -3.52 -6.66 12.00
CA MET A 61 -2.09 -6.64 11.76
C MET A 61 -1.73 -7.73 10.77
N VAL A 62 -0.92 -7.40 9.77
CA VAL A 62 -0.33 -8.35 8.84
C VAL A 62 1.18 -8.31 9.02
N VAL A 63 1.75 -9.44 9.41
CA VAL A 63 3.16 -9.61 9.72
C VAL A 63 3.81 -10.41 8.59
N ASN A 64 4.88 -9.88 8.02
CA ASN A 64 5.70 -10.57 7.04
C ASN A 64 7.04 -10.94 7.68
N TYR A 65 7.38 -12.23 7.65
CA TYR A 65 8.66 -12.71 8.17
C TYR A 65 9.77 -12.58 7.14
N ASP A 66 10.99 -12.38 7.63
CA ASP A 66 12.20 -12.36 6.82
C ASP A 66 12.52 -13.77 6.32
N ARG A 67 12.63 -13.92 5.00
CA ARG A 67 12.96 -15.18 4.34
C ARG A 67 14.26 -15.79 4.85
N TYR A 68 15.31 -14.98 4.99
CA TYR A 68 16.63 -15.47 5.36
C TYR A 68 16.69 -15.88 6.84
N ARG A 69 15.82 -15.30 7.67
CA ARG A 69 15.71 -15.67 9.10
C ARG A 69 14.74 -16.83 9.36
N THR A 70 13.93 -17.20 8.38
CA THR A 70 13.01 -18.35 8.44
C THR A 70 13.44 -19.47 7.49
N GLU A 71 14.63 -19.36 6.93
CA GLU A 71 15.19 -20.39 6.05
C GLU A 71 15.44 -21.68 6.83
N GLY A 72 15.04 -22.81 6.25
CA GLY A 72 15.13 -24.12 6.88
C GLY A 72 14.02 -24.43 7.89
N LEU A 73 13.21 -23.45 8.31
CA LEU A 73 12.05 -23.70 9.17
C LEU A 73 10.91 -24.32 8.36
N THR A 74 10.35 -25.39 8.90
CA THR A 74 9.15 -26.04 8.37
C THR A 74 7.89 -25.36 8.89
N ASP A 75 6.75 -25.66 8.26
CA ASP A 75 5.44 -25.22 8.74
C ASP A 75 5.21 -25.68 10.19
N GLU A 76 5.66 -26.89 10.55
CA GLU A 76 5.56 -27.44 11.91
C GLU A 76 6.42 -26.70 12.93
N ASP A 77 7.62 -26.28 12.54
CA ASP A 77 8.49 -25.49 13.42
C ASP A 77 7.84 -24.14 13.76
N MET A 78 7.28 -23.48 12.74
CA MET A 78 6.56 -22.21 12.92
C MET A 78 5.31 -22.36 13.76
N ILE A 79 4.51 -23.41 13.50
CA ILE A 79 3.31 -23.73 14.29
C ILE A 79 3.69 -24.02 15.73
N GLY A 80 4.75 -24.81 15.96
CA GLY A 80 5.24 -25.15 17.29
C GLY A 80 5.69 -23.92 18.07
N ALA A 81 6.49 -23.05 17.44
CA ALA A 81 6.99 -21.82 18.07
C ALA A 81 5.86 -20.87 18.48
N ILE A 82 4.84 -20.71 17.64
CA ILE A 82 3.68 -19.84 17.94
C ILE A 82 2.77 -20.51 18.99
N SER A 83 2.56 -21.82 18.88
CA SER A 83 1.73 -22.58 19.82
C SER A 83 2.30 -22.61 21.23
N ALA A 84 3.63 -22.53 21.38
CA ALA A 84 4.28 -22.39 22.69
C ALA A 84 3.82 -21.12 23.44
N LYS A 85 3.39 -20.07 22.71
CA LYS A 85 2.93 -18.80 23.28
C LYS A 85 1.41 -18.69 23.36
N TYR A 86 0.69 -19.15 22.33
CA TYR A 86 -0.75 -18.93 22.19
C TYR A 86 -1.61 -20.19 22.39
N GLY A 87 -1.00 -21.32 22.71
CA GLY A 87 -1.69 -22.60 22.92
C GLY A 87 -1.86 -23.40 21.63
N VAL A 88 -2.71 -24.43 21.69
CA VAL A 88 -2.86 -25.40 20.60
C VAL A 88 -3.49 -24.74 19.36
N ALA A 89 -2.84 -24.91 18.21
CA ALA A 89 -3.35 -24.42 16.95
C ALA A 89 -4.43 -25.34 16.35
N THR A 90 -5.44 -24.73 15.75
CA THR A 90 -6.39 -25.42 14.85
C THR A 90 -5.84 -25.42 13.43
N ARG A 91 -5.98 -26.54 12.72
CA ARG A 91 -5.52 -26.68 11.33
C ARG A 91 -6.71 -26.73 10.38
N PRO A 92 -7.07 -25.62 9.73
CA PRO A 92 -8.18 -25.63 8.78
C PRO A 92 -7.75 -26.33 7.47
N PRO A 93 -8.56 -27.25 6.92
CA PRO A 93 -8.16 -28.04 5.76
C PRO A 93 -8.04 -27.24 4.45
N ALA A 94 -8.76 -26.13 4.28
CA ALA A 94 -8.82 -25.39 3.01
C ALA A 94 -9.22 -23.91 3.19
N GLU A 95 -8.72 -23.25 4.22
CA GLU A 95 -9.08 -21.86 4.47
C GLU A 95 -8.12 -20.90 3.77
N ILE A 96 -8.71 -19.92 3.07
CA ILE A 96 -8.00 -18.84 2.41
C ILE A 96 -8.36 -17.55 3.14
N VAL A 97 -7.36 -16.87 3.69
CA VAL A 97 -7.58 -15.59 4.38
C VAL A 97 -7.19 -14.45 3.45
N SER A 98 -8.06 -13.44 3.36
CA SER A 98 -7.79 -12.20 2.64
C SER A 98 -7.12 -11.20 3.58
N PHE A 99 -5.91 -10.76 3.24
CA PHE A 99 -5.09 -9.93 4.14
C PHE A 99 -5.29 -8.43 3.91
N SER A 100 -5.73 -8.03 2.72
CA SER A 100 -5.88 -6.62 2.39
C SER A 100 -7.13 -6.00 3.01
N SER A 101 -6.97 -4.81 3.58
CA SER A 101 -8.09 -3.96 4.02
C SER A 101 -8.72 -3.23 2.83
N SER A 102 -7.96 -3.01 1.77
CA SER A 102 -8.43 -2.47 0.50
C SER A 102 -8.67 -3.60 -0.50
N ARG A 103 -9.85 -3.70 -1.10
CA ARG A 103 -10.12 -4.74 -2.13
C ARG A 103 -9.26 -4.63 -3.39
N VAL A 104 -8.34 -3.66 -3.45
CA VAL A 104 -7.46 -3.39 -4.60
C VAL A 104 -6.48 -4.54 -4.85
N TYR A 105 -6.09 -5.29 -3.82
CA TYR A 105 -5.31 -6.52 -3.94
C TYR A 105 -5.99 -7.65 -3.17
N ASN A 106 -6.50 -8.65 -3.89
CA ASN A 106 -7.07 -9.85 -3.30
C ASN A 106 -5.94 -10.85 -2.98
N ASP A 107 -5.10 -10.48 -2.01
CA ASP A 107 -4.05 -11.38 -1.52
C ASP A 107 -4.72 -12.39 -0.60
N SER A 108 -4.89 -13.59 -1.12
CA SER A 108 -5.60 -14.67 -0.47
C SER A 108 -4.65 -15.86 -0.38
N GLU A 109 -4.25 -16.26 0.83
CA GLU A 109 -3.29 -17.35 1.03
C GLU A 109 -3.86 -18.48 1.89
N LYS A 110 -3.36 -19.68 1.65
CA LYS A 110 -3.74 -20.87 2.40
C LYS A 110 -3.26 -20.75 3.84
N VAL A 111 -4.19 -20.91 4.79
CA VAL A 111 -3.89 -20.96 6.22
C VAL A 111 -3.25 -22.29 6.57
N LEU A 112 -2.10 -22.23 7.24
CA LEU A 112 -1.40 -23.39 7.79
C LEU A 112 -1.94 -23.75 9.17
N ALA A 113 -2.19 -22.73 9.98
CA ALA A 113 -2.66 -22.87 11.35
C ALA A 113 -3.37 -21.62 11.84
N ARG A 114 -4.29 -21.82 12.78
CA ARG A 114 -5.06 -20.76 13.42
C ARG A 114 -5.09 -20.90 14.93
N TRP A 115 -4.95 -19.78 15.62
CA TRP A 115 -5.26 -19.64 17.04
C TRP A 115 -6.39 -18.62 17.13
N GLU A 116 -7.38 -18.89 17.96
CA GLU A 116 -8.50 -17.97 18.12
C GLU A 116 -9.11 -18.04 19.51
N ASP A 117 -9.70 -16.93 19.90
CA ASP A 117 -10.58 -16.84 21.06
C ASP A 117 -11.91 -16.17 20.64
N ALA A 118 -12.70 -15.74 21.62
CA ALA A 118 -13.98 -15.08 21.37
C ALA A 118 -13.85 -13.73 20.64
N GLN A 119 -12.71 -13.05 20.75
CA GLN A 119 -12.49 -11.68 20.30
C GLN A 119 -11.46 -11.55 19.18
N TYR A 120 -10.46 -12.42 19.14
CA TYR A 120 -9.29 -12.35 18.28
C TYR A 120 -9.09 -13.64 17.47
N SER A 121 -8.49 -13.49 16.30
CA SER A 121 -8.03 -14.60 15.47
C SER A 121 -6.64 -14.30 14.94
N PHE A 122 -5.81 -15.33 14.94
CA PHE A 122 -4.42 -15.34 14.51
C PHE A 122 -4.31 -16.45 13.47
N SER A 123 -3.92 -16.14 12.24
CA SER A 123 -3.72 -17.15 11.20
C SER A 123 -2.31 -17.06 10.64
N LEU A 124 -1.59 -18.18 10.68
CA LEU A 124 -0.31 -18.36 10.01
C LEU A 124 -0.58 -18.86 8.59
N PHE A 125 0.11 -18.28 7.62
CA PHE A 125 0.05 -18.67 6.24
C PHE A 125 1.45 -18.62 5.62
N ARG A 126 1.57 -19.16 4.42
CA ARG A 126 2.79 -19.11 3.63
C ARG A 126 2.45 -18.61 2.25
N PHE A 127 3.16 -17.58 1.79
CA PHE A 127 2.90 -16.99 0.50
C PHE A 127 3.21 -17.99 -0.63
N ALA A 128 2.31 -18.13 -1.60
CA ALA A 128 2.50 -19.11 -2.68
C ALA A 128 3.63 -18.71 -3.65
N TYR A 129 3.78 -17.41 -3.90
CA TYR A 129 4.71 -16.84 -4.88
C TYR A 129 6.08 -16.45 -4.29
N ARG A 130 6.18 -16.33 -2.96
CA ARG A 130 7.43 -16.14 -2.23
C ARG A 130 7.38 -17.09 -1.05
N PRO A 131 8.29 -18.06 -0.87
CA PRO A 131 8.18 -19.08 0.17
C PRO A 131 8.47 -18.56 1.59
N THR A 132 7.99 -17.36 1.91
CA THR A 132 8.04 -16.66 3.19
C THR A 132 6.78 -16.91 3.99
N PHE A 133 6.93 -16.97 5.31
CA PHE A 133 5.80 -17.03 6.22
C PHE A 133 5.18 -15.64 6.40
N GLY A 134 3.87 -15.62 6.58
CA GLY A 134 3.11 -14.45 6.98
C GLY A 134 2.14 -14.81 8.09
N MET A 135 1.77 -13.82 8.90
CA MET A 135 0.78 -14.00 9.96
C MET A 135 -0.20 -12.84 9.94
N VAL A 136 -1.49 -13.15 10.08
CA VAL A 136 -2.54 -12.13 10.21
C VAL A 136 -3.19 -12.25 11.56
N LEU A 137 -3.38 -11.11 12.21
CA LEU A 137 -4.00 -10.98 13.52
C LEU A 137 -5.12 -9.97 13.39
N PHE A 138 -6.33 -10.29 13.86
CA PHE A 138 -7.42 -9.32 13.82
C PHE A 138 -8.42 -9.50 14.97
N SER A 139 -9.08 -8.40 15.32
CA SER A 139 -10.26 -8.42 16.19
C SER A 139 -11.50 -8.75 15.37
N LYS A 140 -12.19 -9.83 15.69
CA LYS A 140 -13.37 -10.32 14.93
C LYS A 140 -14.45 -9.23 14.80
N ARG A 141 -14.72 -8.49 15.87
CA ARG A 141 -15.72 -7.41 15.89
C ARG A 141 -15.29 -6.22 15.04
N LEU A 142 -14.08 -5.70 15.26
CA LEU A 142 -13.63 -4.50 14.57
C LEU A 142 -13.35 -4.77 13.09
N ASP A 143 -12.87 -5.97 12.75
CA ASP A 143 -12.66 -6.38 11.37
C ASP A 143 -13.98 -6.42 10.59
N ALA A 144 -15.05 -6.97 11.17
CA ALA A 144 -16.38 -6.95 10.55
C ALA A 144 -16.90 -5.53 10.30
N LEU A 145 -16.71 -4.62 11.26
CA LEU A 145 -17.11 -3.21 11.11
C LEU A 145 -16.28 -2.49 10.06
N ALA A 146 -14.97 -2.72 10.04
CA ALA A 146 -14.06 -2.15 9.06
C ALA A 146 -14.40 -2.64 7.63
N GLN A 147 -14.65 -3.93 7.45
CA GLN A 147 -15.05 -4.51 6.17
C GLN A 147 -16.37 -3.94 5.67
N ALA A 148 -17.36 -3.79 6.55
CA ALA A 148 -18.63 -3.15 6.20
C ALA A 148 -18.43 -1.68 5.78
N ALA A 149 -17.59 -0.93 6.50
CA ALA A 149 -17.28 0.46 6.15
C ALA A 149 -16.52 0.58 4.82
N VAL A 150 -15.59 -0.33 4.53
CA VAL A 150 -14.87 -0.36 3.24
C VAL A 150 -15.83 -0.63 2.09
N VAL A 151 -16.72 -1.60 2.22
CA VAL A 151 -17.74 -1.89 1.19
C VAL A 151 -18.62 -0.67 0.94
N GLU A 152 -19.05 0.00 2.01
CA GLU A 152 -19.89 1.18 1.91
C GLU A 152 -19.14 2.40 1.33
N ALA A 153 -17.86 2.57 1.67
CA ALA A 153 -17.01 3.61 1.10
C ALA A 153 -16.90 3.47 -0.42
N ILE A 154 -16.66 2.24 -0.90
CA ILE A 154 -16.60 1.94 -2.35
C ILE A 154 -17.93 2.27 -3.02
N ARG A 155 -19.06 1.87 -2.42
CA ARG A 155 -20.40 2.15 -2.94
C ARG A 155 -20.66 3.66 -3.06
N LEU A 156 -20.23 4.44 -2.05
CA LEU A 156 -20.35 5.90 -2.07
C LEU A 156 -19.45 6.51 -3.15
N ASP A 157 -18.21 6.04 -3.26
CA ASP A 157 -17.27 6.51 -4.29
C ASP A 157 -17.81 6.29 -5.71
N GLU A 158 -18.44 5.14 -5.97
CA GLU A 158 -19.08 4.84 -7.27
C GLU A 158 -20.28 5.76 -7.56
N GLN A 159 -21.07 6.11 -6.54
CA GLN A 159 -22.23 6.99 -6.70
C GLN A 159 -21.85 8.46 -6.87
N GLU A 160 -20.79 8.88 -6.20
CA GLU A 160 -20.31 10.26 -6.25
C GLU A 160 -19.39 10.52 -7.45
N ALA A 161 -18.84 9.47 -8.11
CA ALA A 161 -17.95 9.62 -9.26
C ALA A 161 -18.55 10.49 -10.40
N PRO A 162 -19.81 10.30 -10.84
CA PRO A 162 -20.41 11.16 -11.86
C PRO A 162 -20.56 12.62 -11.41
N GLN A 163 -20.88 12.86 -10.13
CA GLN A 163 -21.06 14.20 -9.59
C GLN A 163 -19.71 14.92 -9.42
N ARG A 164 -18.68 14.19 -8.99
CA ARG A 164 -17.30 14.69 -8.92
C ARG A 164 -16.78 15.12 -10.28
N GLU A 165 -17.07 14.36 -11.35
CA GLU A 165 -16.66 14.72 -12.71
C GLU A 165 -17.35 16.00 -13.19
N ILE A 166 -18.66 16.14 -12.92
CA ILE A 166 -19.41 17.36 -13.25
C ILE A 166 -18.88 18.57 -12.47
N GLU A 167 -18.55 18.41 -11.19
CA GLU A 167 -17.98 19.49 -10.37
C GLU A 167 -16.56 19.87 -10.82
N LEU A 168 -15.74 18.88 -11.20
CA LEU A 168 -14.41 19.10 -11.75
C LEU A 168 -14.49 19.87 -13.07
N GLN A 169 -15.39 19.48 -13.96
CA GLN A 169 -15.61 20.16 -15.24
C GLN A 169 -16.06 21.61 -15.02
N LYS A 170 -16.99 21.86 -14.09
CA LYS A 170 -17.39 23.23 -13.74
C LYS A 170 -16.23 24.08 -13.21
N LYS A 171 -15.35 23.50 -12.37
CA LYS A 171 -14.17 24.21 -11.87
C LYS A 171 -13.16 24.53 -12.97
N LEU A 172 -13.01 23.65 -13.97
CA LEU A 172 -12.16 23.91 -15.14
C LEU A 172 -12.76 24.99 -16.06
N ASP A 173 -14.09 25.02 -16.20
CA ASP A 173 -14.78 26.03 -17.00
C ASP A 173 -14.83 27.41 -16.30
N GLU A 174 -14.70 27.45 -14.97
CA GLU A 174 -14.65 28.67 -14.15
C GLU A 174 -13.24 29.24 -13.94
N GLU A 175 -12.16 28.54 -14.35
CA GLU A 175 -10.81 29.13 -14.34
C GLU A 175 -10.70 30.19 -15.45
N PRO A 176 -10.55 31.50 -15.13
CA PRO A 176 -10.38 32.51 -16.15
C PRO A 176 -9.02 32.31 -16.83
N GLY A 177 -9.04 32.03 -18.13
CA GLY A 177 -7.82 31.90 -18.93
C GLY A 177 -6.91 33.14 -18.78
N PRO A 178 -5.58 32.98 -18.91
CA PRO A 178 -4.63 34.06 -18.64
C PRO A 178 -4.98 35.29 -19.48
N LEU A 179 -5.16 36.41 -18.80
CA LEU A 179 -5.48 37.72 -19.38
C LEU A 179 -4.53 38.02 -20.55
N ARG A 180 -5.08 38.00 -21.77
CA ARG A 180 -4.46 38.62 -22.93
C ARG A 180 -4.58 40.14 -22.77
N GLU A 181 -3.60 40.77 -22.14
CA GLU A 181 -3.41 42.21 -22.27
C GLU A 181 -2.93 42.51 -23.69
N GLY A 182 -3.84 43.02 -24.52
CA GLY A 182 -3.49 43.74 -25.73
C GLY A 182 -3.30 45.21 -25.40
N HIS A 183 -2.15 45.78 -25.76
CA HIS A 183 -2.01 47.22 -25.96
C HIS A 183 -1.39 47.48 -27.34
N PHE A 184 -2.11 48.28 -28.12
CA PHE A 184 -1.90 48.64 -29.52
C PHE A 184 -0.88 49.79 -29.65
N GLY A 185 -0.13 49.85 -30.77
CA GLY A 185 0.76 50.98 -31.09
C GLY A 185 1.65 50.81 -32.33
N GLU A 186 1.00 50.67 -33.50
CA GLU A 186 1.36 51.26 -34.83
C GLU A 186 2.84 51.57 -35.22
N GLN A 187 3.37 50.89 -36.26
CA GLN A 187 3.68 51.43 -37.61
C GLN A 187 4.78 50.63 -38.36
N ASN A 188 4.44 50.26 -39.61
CA ASN A 188 5.26 50.01 -40.81
C ASN A 188 6.34 48.90 -40.73
N ASP A 189 6.49 47.98 -41.68
CA ASP A 189 6.45 48.15 -43.13
C ASP A 189 6.25 46.79 -43.83
N LEU A 190 5.67 46.82 -45.02
CA LEU A 190 5.44 45.67 -45.88
C LEU A 190 6.76 45.12 -46.46
N SER A 191 6.94 43.80 -46.47
CA SER A 191 7.46 43.14 -47.67
C SER A 191 7.19 41.64 -47.69
N LEU A 192 6.47 41.28 -48.74
CA LEU A 192 6.15 39.98 -49.30
C LEU A 192 7.43 39.30 -49.87
N LEU A 193 7.53 37.97 -49.78
CA LEU A 193 8.01 36.99 -50.80
C LEU A 193 9.09 35.96 -50.39
N THR A 194 8.62 34.70 -50.35
CA THR A 194 9.16 33.45 -50.95
C THR A 194 10.56 32.90 -50.70
N MET A 195 10.54 31.58 -50.42
CA MET A 195 11.47 30.50 -50.78
C MET A 195 12.95 30.59 -50.37
N GLY A 196 13.34 29.64 -49.51
CA GLY A 196 14.72 29.23 -49.28
C GLY A 196 14.82 28.21 -48.14
N ASP A 197 14.52 26.94 -48.41
CA ASP A 197 15.04 25.82 -47.59
C ASP A 197 16.58 25.76 -47.70
N PRO A 198 17.32 24.96 -46.91
CA PRO A 198 17.18 24.57 -45.50
C PRO A 198 18.55 24.63 -44.75
N VAL A 199 18.59 24.57 -43.40
CA VAL A 199 19.79 24.06 -42.68
C VAL A 199 19.38 23.21 -41.46
N VAL A 200 19.78 21.95 -41.54
CA VAL A 200 19.77 20.92 -40.49
C VAL A 200 20.96 21.13 -39.56
N ILE A 201 20.78 21.05 -38.24
CA ILE A 201 21.86 20.61 -37.33
C ILE A 201 21.30 19.62 -36.30
N SER A 202 21.70 18.37 -36.51
CA SER A 202 21.49 17.19 -35.66
C SER A 202 22.26 17.32 -34.34
N ARG A 203 21.64 16.86 -33.23
CA ARG A 203 22.36 16.61 -31.96
C ARG A 203 22.97 15.20 -31.96
N PRO A 204 24.18 15.00 -31.42
CA PRO A 204 24.89 13.74 -31.51
C PRO A 204 24.29 12.65 -30.61
N ARG A 205 24.13 11.47 -31.19
CA ARG A 205 23.90 10.18 -30.53
C ARG A 205 25.26 9.66 -30.05
N THR A 206 25.44 9.51 -28.75
CA THR A 206 26.62 8.84 -28.20
C THR A 206 26.52 7.34 -28.47
N ASP A 207 27.46 6.86 -29.27
CA ASP A 207 27.77 5.47 -29.51
C ASP A 207 28.52 4.89 -28.31
N ASN A 208 28.13 3.70 -27.87
CA ASN A 208 28.96 2.89 -26.98
C ASN A 208 28.52 1.43 -27.07
N ARG A 209 28.93 0.75 -28.14
CA ARG A 209 29.10 -0.70 -28.15
C ARG A 209 30.27 -1.11 -29.03
N GLU A 210 31.20 -1.82 -28.39
CA GLU A 210 31.91 -3.01 -28.89
C GLU A 210 32.85 -2.75 -30.08
N ASP A 211 34.15 -3.04 -30.02
CA ASP A 211 34.76 -4.30 -29.63
C ASP A 211 36.28 -4.11 -29.49
N ARG A 212 36.93 -4.99 -28.72
CA ARG A 212 38.16 -5.64 -29.19
C ARG A 212 38.53 -6.86 -28.36
N LEU A 213 38.31 -8.03 -28.96
CA LEU A 213 39.12 -9.22 -28.78
C LEU A 213 40.46 -9.02 -29.51
N ASN A 214 41.58 -9.22 -28.82
CA ASN A 214 42.64 -10.20 -29.15
C ASN A 214 43.72 -10.20 -28.06
#